data_AF-A0A0M6WD18-F1
#
_entry.id   AF-A0A0M6WD18-F1
#
_cell.length_a   1.000
_cell.length_b   1.000
_cell.length_c   1.000
_cell.angle_alpha   90.00
_cell.angle_beta   90.00
_cell.angle_gamma   90.00
#
_symmetry.space_group_name_H-M   'P 1'
#
loop_
_entity.id
_entity.type
_entity.pdbx_description
1 polymer ?
#
loop_
_entity_poly.entity_id
_entity_poly.type
_entity_poly.pdbx_seq_one_letter_code
_entity_poly.pdbx_strand_id
1 'polypeptide(L)'
;MKKRDYSTSYCADGAVYYETFVLALQHHPEYNYSLVIWKSTDGTFDYRAGNDLSAAQITGKIKQANAKANAIIPRIIRDGMTRKQKLRAIHNYLVKNCVYDENARRYGYDDAYTAYGCLIEKKAVCQGYAGVFNLLAAKAGICSIAVPGEAGGGSHAWNYVKDGSSYRYIDVTWDDPVQDQGAKAAVK
;
A
#
# COMPACT_ATOMS: atom_id res chain seq x y z
N MET A 1 -10.25 -13.02 29.55
CA MET A 1 -9.98 -13.98 28.45
C MET A 1 -8.97 -15.01 28.95
N LYS A 2 -9.21 -16.32 28.81
CA LYS A 2 -8.29 -17.36 29.30
C LYS A 2 -7.15 -17.57 28.30
N LYS A 3 -5.92 -17.71 28.80
CA LYS A 3 -4.75 -18.11 28.00
C LYS A 3 -4.91 -19.59 27.63
N ARG A 4 -4.78 -19.92 26.35
CA ARG A 4 -4.73 -21.30 25.84
C ARG A 4 -3.56 -21.39 24.86
N ASP A 5 -2.93 -22.56 24.82
CA ASP A 5 -1.93 -22.88 23.81
C ASP A 5 -2.66 -23.29 22.53
N TYR A 6 -2.75 -22.36 21.59
CA TYR A 6 -3.30 -22.60 20.27
C TYR A 6 -2.15 -23.01 19.34
N SER A 7 -2.21 -24.20 18.75
CA SER A 7 -1.47 -24.51 17.52
C SER A 7 -2.44 -24.43 16.35
N THR A 8 -2.05 -23.73 15.28
CA THR A 8 -2.88 -23.57 14.09
C THR A 8 -2.20 -24.25 12.91
N SER A 9 -2.84 -25.25 12.33
CA SER A 9 -2.64 -25.65 10.95
C SER A 9 -3.69 -24.92 10.12
N TYR A 10 -3.29 -24.19 9.06
CA TYR A 10 -4.23 -23.48 8.20
C TYR A 10 -5.07 -24.50 7.43
N CYS A 11 -6.30 -24.76 7.91
CA CYS A 11 -7.24 -25.67 7.25
C CYS A 11 -7.81 -24.98 6.01
N ALA A 12 -7.43 -25.45 4.82
CA ALA A 12 -8.03 -25.03 3.57
C ALA A 12 -9.04 -26.11 3.13
N ASP A 13 -10.33 -25.85 3.33
CA ASP A 13 -11.39 -26.49 2.54
C ASP A 13 -11.75 -25.55 1.37
N GLY A 14 -12.05 -26.15 0.23
CA GLY A 14 -11.99 -25.55 -1.09
C GLY A 14 -12.96 -24.39 -1.35
N ALA A 15 -12.54 -23.60 -2.35
CA ALA A 15 -13.27 -22.59 -3.13
C ALA A 15 -13.15 -21.10 -2.73
N VAL A 16 -13.08 -20.69 -1.46
CA VAL A 16 -13.26 -19.24 -1.13
C VAL A 16 -12.00 -18.54 -0.59
N TYR A 17 -11.00 -19.27 -0.09
CA TYR A 17 -9.85 -18.65 0.59
C TYR A 17 -8.82 -18.02 -0.34
N TYR A 18 -8.58 -18.56 -1.54
CA TYR A 18 -7.62 -17.97 -2.48
C TYR A 18 -8.06 -16.58 -2.91
N GLU A 19 -9.31 -16.45 -3.35
CA GLU A 19 -9.88 -15.17 -3.76
C GLU A 19 -9.88 -14.20 -2.60
N THR A 20 -10.27 -14.64 -1.40
CA THR A 20 -10.23 -13.80 -0.19
C THR A 20 -8.81 -13.33 0.15
N PHE A 21 -7.81 -14.21 0.01
CA PHE A 21 -6.42 -13.87 0.27
C PHE A 21 -5.84 -12.93 -0.79
N VAL A 22 -6.15 -13.16 -2.07
CA VAL A 22 -5.79 -12.26 -3.17
C VAL A 22 -6.44 -10.89 -2.98
N LEU A 23 -7.73 -10.85 -2.63
CA LEU A 23 -8.46 -9.62 -2.33
C LEU A 23 -7.83 -8.89 -1.13
N ALA A 24 -7.43 -9.61 -0.09
CA ALA A 24 -6.73 -9.01 1.05
C ALA A 24 -5.41 -8.37 0.64
N LEU A 25 -4.63 -9.02 -0.22
CA LEU A 25 -3.38 -8.45 -0.76
C LEU A 25 -3.62 -7.28 -1.71
N GLN A 26 -4.69 -7.31 -2.49
CA GLN A 26 -5.11 -6.20 -3.35
C GLN A 26 -5.56 -4.98 -2.54
N HIS A 27 -6.23 -5.20 -1.40
CA HIS A 27 -6.62 -4.15 -0.46
C HIS A 27 -5.45 -3.64 0.38
N HIS A 28 -4.42 -4.46 0.56
CA HIS A 28 -3.23 -4.16 1.35
C HIS A 28 -1.91 -4.34 0.56
N PRO A 29 -1.73 -3.62 -0.55
CA PRO A 29 -0.53 -3.76 -1.39
C PRO A 29 0.75 -3.33 -0.66
N GLU A 30 0.64 -2.62 0.47
CA GLU A 30 1.78 -2.30 1.34
C GLU A 30 2.50 -3.52 1.93
N TYR A 31 1.89 -4.71 1.86
CA TYR A 31 2.52 -5.97 2.29
C TYR A 31 2.98 -6.84 1.11
N ASN A 32 2.67 -6.45 -0.14
CA ASN A 32 2.95 -7.25 -1.32
C ASN A 32 4.30 -6.89 -1.96
N TYR A 33 5.37 -7.54 -1.50
CA TYR A 33 6.73 -7.41 -2.07
C TYR A 33 7.11 -8.70 -2.80
N SER A 34 6.73 -8.82 -4.08
CA SER A 34 6.92 -10.03 -4.90
C SER A 34 6.33 -11.27 -4.24
N LEU A 35 5.06 -11.27 -3.80
CA LEU A 35 4.45 -12.49 -3.26
C LEU A 35 3.95 -13.39 -4.39
N VAL A 36 4.33 -14.66 -4.34
CA VAL A 36 3.81 -15.73 -5.19
C VAL A 36 2.93 -16.63 -4.34
N ILE A 37 1.73 -16.94 -4.83
CA ILE A 37 0.74 -17.75 -4.13
C ILE A 37 0.33 -18.86 -5.09
N TRP A 38 0.24 -20.08 -4.58
CA TRP A 38 -0.21 -21.23 -5.37
C TRP A 38 -1.07 -22.16 -4.53
N LYS A 39 -1.83 -23.00 -5.22
CA LYS A 39 -2.57 -24.10 -4.62
C LYS A 39 -1.70 -25.35 -4.67
N SER A 40 -1.43 -25.95 -3.52
CA SER A 40 -0.71 -27.20 -3.38
C SER A 40 -1.61 -28.40 -3.72
N THR A 41 -1.00 -29.53 -4.06
CA THR A 41 -1.71 -30.73 -4.53
C THR A 41 -2.62 -31.36 -3.48
N ASP A 42 -2.35 -31.10 -2.20
CA ASP A 42 -3.17 -31.51 -1.06
C ASP A 42 -4.39 -30.58 -0.80
N GLY A 43 -4.59 -29.57 -1.66
CA GLY A 43 -5.68 -28.61 -1.55
C GLY A 43 -5.37 -27.39 -0.69
N THR A 44 -4.19 -27.33 -0.06
CA THR A 44 -3.74 -26.17 0.72
C THR A 44 -3.29 -25.02 -0.18
N PHE A 45 -3.24 -23.81 0.38
CA PHE A 45 -2.66 -22.65 -0.29
C PHE A 45 -1.37 -22.26 0.40
N ASP A 46 -0.30 -22.15 -0.38
CA ASP A 46 1.00 -21.71 0.09
C ASP A 46 1.37 -20.38 -0.57
N TYR A 47 2.24 -19.63 0.10
CA TYR A 47 2.81 -18.42 -0.43
C TYR A 47 4.31 -18.36 -0.13
N ARG A 48 5.05 -17.67 -0.99
CA ARG A 48 6.46 -17.35 -0.80
C ARG A 48 6.80 -16.03 -1.45
N ALA A 49 7.94 -15.47 -1.06
CA ALA A 49 8.59 -14.46 -1.88
C ALA A 49 8.97 -15.06 -3.24
N GLY A 50 8.68 -14.34 -4.33
CA GLY A 50 9.15 -14.63 -5.66
C GLY A 50 10.68 -14.54 -5.74
N ASN A 51 11.22 -14.97 -6.87
CA ASN A 51 12.67 -15.08 -7.03
C ASN A 51 13.37 -13.73 -7.26
N ASP A 52 12.62 -12.64 -7.40
CA ASP A 52 13.17 -11.31 -7.66
C ASP A 52 13.91 -10.73 -6.45
N LEU A 53 13.52 -11.11 -5.24
CA LEU A 53 14.09 -10.60 -3.99
C LEU A 53 14.31 -11.72 -2.97
N SER A 54 15.45 -11.66 -2.27
CA SER A 54 15.66 -12.44 -1.06
C SER A 54 14.76 -11.95 0.09
N ALA A 55 14.48 -12.84 1.05
CA ALA A 55 13.74 -12.51 2.26
C ALA A 55 14.38 -11.34 3.06
N ALA A 56 15.71 -11.25 3.04
CA ALA A 56 16.45 -10.15 3.68
C ALA A 56 16.21 -8.81 2.97
N GLN A 57 16.15 -8.78 1.64
CA GLN A 57 15.82 -7.58 0.88
C GLN A 57 14.38 -7.13 1.13
N ILE A 58 13.41 -8.06 1.10
CA ILE A 58 12.00 -7.76 1.40
C ILE A 58 11.87 -7.16 2.80
N THR A 59 12.43 -7.83 3.80
CA THR A 59 12.39 -7.37 5.20
C THR A 59 13.08 -6.02 5.35
N GLY A 60 14.22 -5.81 4.68
CA GLY A 60 14.94 -4.55 4.65
C GLY A 60 14.09 -3.40 4.08
N LYS A 61 13.44 -3.62 2.94
CA LYS A 61 12.56 -2.62 2.30
C LYS A 61 11.34 -2.29 3.17
N ILE A 62 10.65 -3.29 3.69
CA ILE A 62 9.52 -3.09 4.62
C ILE A 62 9.95 -2.28 5.85
N LYS A 63 11.12 -2.61 6.44
CA LYS A 63 11.65 -1.90 7.60
C LYS A 63 11.99 -0.45 7.27
N GLN A 64 12.61 -0.18 6.11
CA GLN A 64 12.94 1.16 5.66
C GLN A 64 11.67 2.00 5.41
N ALA A 65 10.68 1.45 4.70
CA ALA A 65 9.40 2.12 4.47
C ALA A 65 8.67 2.43 5.79
N ASN A 66 8.63 1.47 6.72
CA ASN A 66 8.02 1.67 8.05
C ASN A 66 8.76 2.72 8.88
N ALA A 67 10.09 2.69 8.90
CA ALA A 67 10.89 3.68 9.61
C ALA A 67 10.66 5.09 9.04
N LYS A 68 10.61 5.20 7.71
CA LYS A 68 10.32 6.47 7.03
C LYS A 68 8.91 6.96 7.35
N ALA A 69 7.90 6.10 7.29
CA ALA A 69 6.53 6.41 7.67
C ALA A 69 6.45 6.91 9.13
N ASN A 70 7.08 6.19 10.07
CA ASN A 70 7.13 6.60 11.48
C ASN A 70 7.78 7.98 11.67
N ALA A 71 8.78 8.34 10.87
CA ALA A 71 9.43 9.65 10.91
C ALA A 71 8.59 10.78 10.28
N ILE A 72 7.71 10.45 9.32
CA ILE A 72 6.86 11.42 8.61
C ILE A 72 5.65 11.80 9.46
N ILE A 73 4.96 10.81 10.04
CA ILE A 73 3.68 11.01 10.75
C ILE A 73 3.71 12.16 11.76
N PRO A 74 4.66 12.25 12.71
CA PRO A 74 4.68 13.35 13.69
C PRO A 74 4.97 14.72 13.07
N ARG A 75 5.49 14.78 11.83
CA ARG A 75 5.75 16.04 11.12
C ARG A 75 4.52 16.58 10.41
N ILE A 76 3.63 15.69 9.96
CA ILE A 76 2.45 16.04 9.15
C ILE A 76 1.14 15.98 9.94
N ILE A 77 1.10 15.22 11.04
CA ILE A 77 -0.05 15.06 11.91
C ILE A 77 0.28 15.63 13.29
N ARG A 78 -0.54 16.57 13.74
CA ARG A 78 -0.45 17.20 15.07
C ARG A 78 -1.64 16.79 15.94
N ASP A 79 -1.48 16.97 17.24
CA ASP A 79 -2.56 16.77 18.20
C ASP A 79 -3.74 17.70 17.90
N GLY A 80 -4.96 17.21 18.15
CA GLY A 80 -6.19 17.93 17.86
C GLY A 80 -6.64 17.91 16.38
N MET A 81 -5.84 17.39 15.45
CA MET A 81 -6.29 17.24 14.06
C MET A 81 -7.46 16.26 13.94
N THR A 82 -8.52 16.72 13.28
CA THR A 82 -9.64 15.88 12.84
C THR A 82 -9.16 14.81 11.85
N ARG A 83 -9.94 13.74 11.70
CA ARG A 83 -9.61 12.65 10.77
C ARG A 83 -9.46 13.16 9.33
N LYS A 84 -10.38 13.98 8.86
CA LYS A 84 -10.29 14.67 7.55
C LYS A 84 -8.99 15.47 7.38
N GLN A 85 -8.54 16.20 8.41
CA GLN A 85 -7.27 16.94 8.36
C GLN A 85 -6.07 15.99 8.27
N LYS A 86 -6.06 14.88 9.02
CA LYS A 86 -5.00 13.86 8.94
C LYS A 86 -4.92 13.25 7.54
N LEU A 87 -6.07 12.88 6.96
CA LEU A 87 -6.14 12.33 5.60
C LEU A 87 -5.64 13.32 4.55
N ARG A 88 -6.02 14.59 4.66
CA ARG A 88 -5.51 15.66 3.80
C ARG A 88 -4.01 15.88 3.95
N ALA A 89 -3.48 15.81 5.17
CA ALA A 89 -2.05 15.97 5.42
C ALA A 89 -1.23 14.82 4.80
N ILE A 90 -1.71 13.58 4.91
CA ILE A 90 -1.10 12.41 4.26
C ILE A 90 -1.14 12.57 2.74
N HIS A 91 -2.31 12.86 2.19
CA HIS A 91 -2.51 13.11 0.76
C HIS A 91 -1.52 14.15 0.22
N ASN A 92 -1.51 15.35 0.80
CA ASN A 92 -0.68 16.45 0.33
C ASN A 92 0.81 16.15 0.48
N TYR A 93 1.19 15.41 1.53
CA TYR A 93 2.57 14.96 1.68
C TYR A 93 2.98 14.06 0.53
N LEU A 94 2.16 13.07 0.15
CA LEU A 94 2.47 12.12 -0.91
C LEU A 94 2.57 12.79 -2.27
N VAL A 95 1.57 13.61 -2.63
CA VAL A 95 1.60 14.45 -3.85
C VAL A 95 2.89 15.28 -3.92
N LYS A 96 3.27 15.93 -2.81
CA LYS A 96 4.49 16.75 -2.79
C LYS A 96 5.78 15.91 -2.86
N ASN A 97 5.79 14.66 -2.40
CA ASN A 97 7.02 13.91 -2.14
C ASN A 97 7.21 12.65 -2.98
N CYS A 98 6.27 12.28 -3.85
CA CYS A 98 6.41 11.19 -4.81
C CYS A 98 6.13 11.71 -6.22
N VAL A 99 6.63 11.03 -7.25
CA VAL A 99 6.33 11.29 -8.65
C VAL A 99 5.76 10.02 -9.25
N TYR A 100 4.84 10.15 -10.19
CA TYR A 100 4.28 9.00 -10.90
C TYR A 100 5.35 8.29 -11.75
N ASP A 101 5.38 6.96 -11.70
CA ASP A 101 6.28 6.16 -12.54
C ASP A 101 5.61 5.63 -13.80
N GLU A 102 5.73 6.36 -14.92
CA GLU A 102 5.23 5.92 -16.23
C GLU A 102 6.06 4.77 -16.83
N ASN A 103 7.26 4.51 -16.33
CA ASN A 103 8.21 3.53 -16.86
C ASN A 103 8.33 2.29 -15.97
N ALA A 104 7.45 2.13 -14.98
CA ALA A 104 7.45 0.98 -14.09
C ALA A 104 7.27 -0.33 -14.88
N ARG A 105 8.03 -1.35 -14.49
CA ARG A 105 7.94 -2.67 -15.13
C ARG A 105 6.61 -3.31 -14.80
N ARG A 106 5.82 -3.60 -15.83
CA ARG A 106 4.54 -4.29 -15.68
C ARG A 106 4.66 -5.73 -15.15
N TYR A 107 5.80 -6.38 -15.40
CA TYR A 107 6.03 -7.78 -15.04
C TYR A 107 7.29 -7.93 -14.19
N GLY A 108 7.24 -8.85 -13.23
CA GLY A 108 8.28 -9.03 -12.22
C GLY A 108 8.17 -8.01 -11.09
N TYR A 109 9.16 -8.03 -10.20
CA TYR A 109 9.23 -7.06 -9.10
C TYR A 109 9.67 -5.68 -9.59
N ASP A 110 8.96 -4.65 -9.11
CA ASP A 110 9.36 -3.26 -9.23
C ASP A 110 8.90 -2.49 -7.97
N ASP A 111 9.82 -1.73 -7.38
CA ASP A 111 9.58 -0.94 -6.18
C ASP A 111 8.47 0.10 -6.36
N ALA A 112 8.21 0.55 -7.60
CA ALA A 112 7.16 1.51 -7.92
C ALA A 112 5.75 1.04 -7.51
N TYR A 113 5.53 -0.27 -7.34
CA TYR A 113 4.27 -0.85 -6.90
C TYR A 113 4.12 -0.95 -5.37
N THR A 114 5.10 -0.45 -4.62
CA THR A 114 5.19 -0.62 -3.17
C THR A 114 5.26 0.72 -2.44
N ALA A 115 5.02 0.69 -1.12
CA ALA A 115 5.25 1.87 -0.27
C ALA A 115 6.74 2.28 -0.23
N TYR A 116 7.66 1.35 -0.50
CA TYR A 116 9.09 1.62 -0.59
C TYR A 116 9.42 2.56 -1.75
N GLY A 117 8.92 2.25 -2.95
CA GLY A 117 9.12 3.11 -4.14
C GLY A 117 8.66 4.53 -3.85
N CYS A 118 7.48 4.70 -3.25
CA CYS A 118 6.98 6.02 -2.91
C CYS A 118 7.82 6.75 -1.83
N LEU A 119 8.08 6.11 -0.68
CA LEU A 119 8.70 6.80 0.46
C LEU A 119 10.21 6.96 0.34
N ILE A 120 10.88 6.01 -0.32
CA ILE A 120 12.34 5.90 -0.39
C ILE A 120 12.81 6.35 -1.77
N GLU A 121 12.33 5.73 -2.84
CA GLU A 121 12.75 6.04 -4.21
C GLU A 121 12.07 7.29 -4.79
N LYS A 122 11.01 7.77 -4.12
CA LYS A 122 10.24 8.96 -4.51
C LYS A 122 9.50 8.79 -5.83
N LYS A 123 9.25 7.54 -6.24
CA LYS A 123 8.64 7.21 -7.52
C LYS A 123 7.73 5.99 -7.37
N ALA A 124 6.49 6.08 -7.86
CA ALA A 124 5.51 5.00 -7.71
C ALA A 124 4.39 5.07 -8.76
N VAL A 125 3.75 3.93 -9.03
CA VAL A 125 2.49 3.86 -9.78
C VAL A 125 1.28 3.94 -8.83
N CYS A 126 0.07 3.93 -9.36
CA CYS A 126 -1.18 4.05 -8.60
C CYS A 126 -1.28 3.06 -7.43
N GLN A 127 -0.86 1.81 -7.62
CA GLN A 127 -0.80 0.82 -6.53
C GLN A 127 0.19 1.20 -5.42
N GLY A 128 1.37 1.73 -5.78
CA GLY A 128 2.36 2.18 -4.80
C GLY A 128 1.87 3.39 -4.00
N TYR A 129 1.19 4.33 -4.66
CA TYR A 129 0.51 5.46 -4.01
C TYR A 129 -0.61 4.99 -3.06
N ALA A 130 -1.44 4.04 -3.48
CA ALA A 130 -2.50 3.49 -2.64
C ALA A 130 -1.94 2.74 -1.42
N GLY A 131 -0.87 1.94 -1.61
CA GLY A 131 -0.21 1.20 -0.54
C GLY A 131 0.49 2.10 0.49
N VAL A 132 1.20 3.13 0.05
CA VAL A 132 1.81 4.07 1.00
C VAL A 132 0.75 4.88 1.75
N PHE A 133 -0.38 5.21 1.10
CA PHE A 133 -1.48 5.89 1.76
C PHE A 133 -2.07 5.03 2.88
N ASN A 134 -2.32 3.74 2.61
CA ASN A 134 -2.71 2.77 3.63
C ASN A 134 -1.72 2.74 4.80
N LEU A 135 -0.41 2.64 4.50
CA LEU A 135 0.63 2.60 5.52
C LEU A 135 0.58 3.84 6.42
N LEU A 136 0.53 5.04 5.84
CA LEU A 136 0.49 6.29 6.62
C LEU A 136 -0.83 6.46 7.37
N ALA A 137 -1.96 6.08 6.76
CA ALA A 137 -3.28 6.11 7.42
C ALA A 137 -3.33 5.16 8.63
N ALA A 138 -2.79 3.95 8.50
CA ALA A 138 -2.70 2.99 9.59
C ALA A 138 -1.86 3.55 10.76
N LYS A 139 -0.71 4.17 10.46
CA LYS A 139 0.13 4.84 11.48
C LYS A 139 -0.57 6.04 12.14
N ALA A 140 -1.53 6.66 11.45
CA ALA A 140 -2.38 7.72 11.98
C ALA A 140 -3.62 7.21 12.74
N GLY A 141 -3.79 5.89 12.87
CA GLY A 141 -4.95 5.27 13.51
C GLY A 141 -6.23 5.34 12.67
N ILE A 142 -6.10 5.29 11.34
CA ILE A 142 -7.21 5.38 10.39
C ILE A 142 -7.22 4.14 9.49
N CYS A 143 -8.35 3.44 9.44
CA CYS A 143 -8.54 2.32 8.54
C CYS A 143 -8.68 2.81 7.09
N SER A 144 -7.85 2.26 6.22
CA SER A 144 -7.83 2.50 4.77
C SER A 144 -7.55 1.17 4.08
N ILE A 145 -8.20 0.97 2.94
CA ILE A 145 -7.88 -0.11 2.01
C ILE A 145 -7.60 0.49 0.63
N ALA A 146 -6.74 -0.16 -0.14
CA ALA A 146 -6.62 0.11 -1.56
C ALA A 146 -7.83 -0.51 -2.28
N VAL A 147 -8.25 0.10 -3.38
CA VAL A 147 -9.34 -0.37 -4.24
C VAL A 147 -8.76 -0.48 -5.65
N PRO A 148 -8.47 -1.70 -6.14
CA PRO A 148 -8.16 -1.88 -7.55
C PRO A 148 -9.44 -1.76 -8.39
N GLY A 149 -9.33 -1.20 -9.58
CA GLY A 149 -10.46 -1.07 -10.49
C GLY A 149 -10.05 -0.55 -11.85
N GLU A 150 -11.01 0.06 -12.54
CA GLU A 150 -10.81 0.71 -13.83
C GLU A 150 -11.25 2.16 -13.75
N ALA A 151 -10.43 3.06 -14.31
CA ALA A 151 -10.74 4.48 -14.39
C ALA A 151 -10.00 5.07 -15.60
N GLY A 152 -10.62 6.02 -16.32
CA GLY A 152 -9.98 6.68 -17.47
C GLY A 152 -9.63 5.75 -18.64
N GLY A 153 -10.29 4.58 -18.73
CA GLY A 153 -10.06 3.59 -19.79
C GLY A 153 -8.92 2.60 -19.51
N GLY A 154 -8.37 2.56 -18.30
CA GLY A 154 -7.32 1.62 -17.89
C GLY A 154 -7.44 1.15 -16.45
N SER A 155 -6.60 0.17 -16.09
CA SER A 155 -6.48 -0.30 -14.70
C SER A 155 -5.96 0.82 -13.81
N HIS A 156 -6.59 1.02 -12.66
CA HIS A 156 -6.23 2.04 -11.69
C HIS A 156 -6.42 1.56 -10.25
N ALA A 157 -5.81 2.27 -9.30
CA ALA A 157 -5.95 1.99 -7.87
C ALA A 157 -5.98 3.28 -7.05
N TRP A 158 -6.92 3.33 -6.10
CA TRP A 158 -7.10 4.44 -5.15
C TRP A 158 -7.40 3.88 -3.76
N ASN A 159 -7.77 4.71 -2.78
CA ASN A 159 -8.10 4.25 -1.43
C ASN A 159 -9.57 4.48 -1.08
N TYR A 160 -10.14 3.57 -0.28
CA TYR A 160 -11.41 3.75 0.41
C TYR A 160 -11.16 3.82 1.92
N VAL A 161 -11.60 4.91 2.53
CA VAL A 161 -11.13 5.31 3.86
C VAL A 161 -12.29 5.64 4.77
N LYS A 162 -12.24 5.16 6.00
CA LYS A 162 -13.21 5.52 7.04
C LYS A 162 -12.94 6.93 7.54
N ASP A 163 -13.90 7.86 7.39
CA ASP A 163 -13.83 9.24 7.86
C ASP A 163 -14.93 9.51 8.91
N GLY A 164 -14.75 8.97 10.12
CA GLY A 164 -15.76 9.09 11.17
C GLY A 164 -16.85 8.04 11.02
N SER A 165 -18.09 8.49 10.83
CA SER A 165 -19.26 7.63 10.54
C SER A 165 -19.46 7.39 9.03
N SER A 166 -18.75 8.13 8.18
CA SER A 166 -18.82 7.97 6.73
C SER A 166 -17.53 7.35 6.18
N TYR A 167 -17.55 7.05 4.89
CA TYR A 167 -16.39 6.61 4.13
C TYR A 167 -16.20 7.51 2.91
N ARG A 168 -14.98 7.59 2.40
CA ARG A 168 -14.67 8.35 1.18
C ARG A 168 -13.63 7.65 0.33
N TYR A 169 -13.68 7.92 -0.97
CA TYR A 169 -12.59 7.61 -1.88
C TYR A 169 -11.52 8.72 -1.84
N ILE A 170 -10.26 8.32 -1.92
CA ILE A 170 -9.09 9.20 -2.01
C ILE A 170 -8.18 8.65 -3.10
N ASP A 171 -7.90 9.47 -4.11
CA ASP A 171 -7.01 9.11 -5.22
C ASP A 171 -5.82 10.06 -5.26
N VAL A 172 -4.78 9.70 -4.52
CA VAL A 172 -3.55 10.51 -4.45
C VAL A 172 -2.87 10.64 -5.81
N THR A 173 -3.06 9.65 -6.69
CA THR A 173 -2.36 9.59 -7.98
C THR A 173 -2.90 10.64 -8.94
N TRP A 174 -4.23 10.73 -9.07
CA TRP A 174 -4.88 11.68 -9.96
C TRP A 174 -5.01 13.08 -9.35
N ASP A 175 -4.99 13.18 -8.02
CA ASP A 175 -4.88 14.47 -7.32
C ASP A 175 -3.42 15.00 -7.30
N ASP A 176 -2.44 14.25 -7.84
CA ASP A 176 -1.07 14.71 -8.04
C ASP A 176 -1.00 15.63 -9.29
N PRO A 177 -0.79 16.95 -9.13
CA PRO A 177 -0.81 17.89 -10.25
C PRO A 177 0.41 17.71 -11.19
N VAL A 178 1.38 16.88 -10.82
CA VAL A 178 2.59 16.60 -11.61
C VAL A 178 2.36 15.48 -12.63
N GLN A 179 1.15 14.95 -12.76
CA GLN A 179 0.82 14.02 -13.85
C GLN A 179 1.15 14.57 -15.26
N ASP A 180 1.34 15.89 -15.40
CA ASP A 180 1.60 16.52 -16.70
C ASP A 180 3.03 17.00 -16.98
N GLN A 181 3.93 17.23 -16.01
CA GLN A 181 5.26 17.78 -16.32
C GLN A 181 6.34 17.35 -15.32
N GLY A 182 7.26 16.50 -15.78
CA GLY A 182 8.34 15.85 -15.03
C GLY A 182 9.42 16.75 -14.40
N ALA A 183 9.07 17.86 -13.78
CA ALA A 183 10.00 18.64 -12.96
C ALA A 183 9.27 19.22 -11.74
N LYS A 184 9.56 18.71 -10.55
CA LYS A 184 9.22 19.39 -9.30
C LYS A 184 10.01 20.70 -9.23
N ALA A 185 9.37 21.82 -9.55
CA ALA A 185 9.87 23.12 -9.15
C ALA A 185 10.02 23.11 -7.63
N ALA A 186 11.25 23.30 -7.15
CA ALA A 186 11.56 23.41 -5.74
C ALA A 186 10.77 24.58 -5.15
N VAL A 187 9.75 24.28 -4.35
CA VAL A 187 9.01 25.31 -3.60
C VAL A 187 9.75 25.54 -2.28
N LYS A 188 10.25 26.78 -2.16
CA LYS A 188 10.85 27.39 -0.97
C LYS A 188 9.98 27.22 0.28
#